data_AF-A0A661ICS4-F1
#
_entry.id   AF-A0A661ICS4-F1
#
_cell.length_a   1.000
_cell.length_b   1.000
_cell.length_c   1.000
_cell.angle_alpha   90.00
_cell.angle_beta   90.00
_cell.angle_gamma   90.00
#
_symmetry.space_group_name_H-M   'P 1'
#
loop_
_entity.id
_entity.type
_entity.pdbx_description
1 polymer ?
#
loop_
_entity_poly.entity_id
_entity_poly.type
_entity_poly.pdbx_seq_one_letter_code
_entity_poly.pdbx_strand_id
1 'polypeptide(L)'
;MEILYFDTLPSTQRYIIEKLKKEDTELPLAVLAKEQSDGLGSRDNKWSGGRGNYFASIAVDISRLPKDLPLSSASIYFSFIMKQTLREMGVNVWLKWPNDFYSNNDKVGGTITNKIKNTLVCGIGINLNNSQNGYRTLQSDISSEILLKEYIYRLKQYPKWKQVFSDYRVEFELSRKFSVHIENNKKSLSQAVLCSDGSLLIDKEKVYSLR
;
A
#
# COMPACT_ATOMS: atom_id res chain seq x y z
N MET A 1 -12.84 14.58 3.46
CA MET A 1 -11.52 14.19 2.95
C MET A 1 -11.38 14.94 1.65
N GLU A 2 -10.52 15.94 1.67
CA GLU A 2 -10.12 16.67 0.47
C GLU A 2 -9.33 15.74 -0.46
N ILE A 3 -9.46 15.93 -1.77
CA ILE A 3 -8.67 15.22 -2.78
C ILE A 3 -8.02 16.26 -3.68
N LEU A 4 -6.70 16.28 -3.72
CA LEU A 4 -5.92 17.11 -4.63
C LEU A 4 -5.50 16.28 -5.85
N TYR A 5 -5.73 16.82 -7.03
CA TYR A 5 -5.42 16.17 -8.31
C TYR A 5 -4.28 16.92 -9.00
N PHE A 6 -3.30 16.16 -9.46
CA PHE A 6 -2.16 16.69 -10.20
C PHE A 6 -1.99 15.95 -11.52
N ASP A 7 -1.58 16.68 -12.55
CA ASP A 7 -1.19 16.04 -13.80
C ASP A 7 0.15 15.31 -13.62
N THR A 8 1.16 15.98 -13.04
CA THR A 8 2.46 15.38 -12.69
C THR A 8 2.93 15.88 -11.34
N LEU A 9 3.54 14.99 -10.54
CA LEU A 9 4.30 15.33 -9.32
C LEU A 9 5.62 14.54 -9.28
N PRO A 10 6.63 14.97 -8.52
CA PRO A 10 7.75 14.09 -8.19
C PRO A 10 7.26 12.84 -7.45
N SER A 11 6.52 13.03 -6.35
CA SER A 11 5.95 11.94 -5.56
C SER A 11 4.76 12.45 -4.74
N THR A 12 3.62 11.79 -4.85
CA THR A 12 2.42 12.04 -4.05
C THR A 12 2.72 11.88 -2.55
N GLN A 13 3.54 10.90 -2.19
CA GLN A 13 3.97 10.65 -0.82
C GLN A 13 4.80 11.81 -0.27
N ARG A 14 5.80 12.29 -1.03
CA ARG A 14 6.65 13.41 -0.59
C ARG A 14 5.84 14.69 -0.45
N TYR A 15 4.94 14.95 -1.41
CA TYR A 15 4.07 16.14 -1.39
C TYR A 15 3.27 16.24 -0.09
N ILE A 16 2.61 15.15 0.33
CA ILE A 16 1.85 15.14 1.58
C ILE A 16 2.77 15.31 2.79
N ILE A 17 3.91 14.60 2.84
CA ILE A 17 4.86 14.70 3.95
C ILE A 17 5.38 16.14 4.12
N GLU A 18 5.67 16.84 3.01
CA GLU A 18 6.13 18.23 3.04
C GLU A 18 5.05 19.18 3.55
N LYS A 19 3.79 19.01 3.12
CA LYS A 19 2.66 19.78 3.66
C LYS A 19 2.48 19.58 5.17
N LEU A 20 2.54 18.32 5.63
CA LEU A 20 2.43 17.99 7.05
C LEU A 20 3.56 18.59 7.89
N LYS A 21 4.79 18.64 7.37
CA LYS A 21 5.93 19.27 8.06
C LYS A 21 5.76 20.79 8.20
N LYS A 22 5.10 21.44 7.26
CA LYS A 22 4.81 22.88 7.26
C LYS A 22 3.55 23.25 8.05
N GLU A 23 2.80 22.26 8.53
CA GLU A 23 1.49 22.44 9.19
C GLU A 23 0.46 23.16 8.29
N ASP A 24 0.63 23.00 6.96
CA ASP A 24 -0.13 23.70 5.92
C ASP A 24 -1.18 22.79 5.26
N THR A 25 -1.84 21.96 6.08
CA THR A 25 -2.88 21.05 5.57
C THR A 25 -3.83 20.59 6.66
N GLU A 26 -5.10 20.45 6.28
CA GLU A 26 -6.10 19.75 7.09
C GLU A 26 -6.10 18.24 6.79
N LEU A 27 -6.61 17.45 7.73
CA LEU A 27 -6.71 16.00 7.63
C LEU A 27 -8.16 15.52 7.73
N PRO A 28 -8.54 14.44 7.02
CA PRO A 28 -7.71 13.62 6.13
C PRO A 28 -7.59 14.24 4.72
N LEU A 29 -6.43 14.00 4.10
CA LEU A 29 -6.06 14.47 2.76
C LEU A 29 -5.74 13.28 1.87
N ALA A 30 -6.20 13.32 0.62
CA ALA A 30 -5.72 12.44 -0.44
C ALA A 30 -5.08 13.26 -1.57
N VAL A 31 -4.07 12.69 -2.20
CA VAL A 31 -3.40 13.25 -3.39
C VAL A 31 -3.36 12.18 -4.46
N LEU A 32 -3.77 12.53 -5.67
CA LEU A 32 -3.65 11.70 -6.86
C LEU A 32 -2.80 12.42 -7.90
N ALA A 33 -1.87 11.70 -8.53
CA ALA A 33 -1.14 12.20 -9.69
C ALA A 33 -1.34 11.27 -10.89
N LYS A 34 -1.55 11.82 -12.09
CA LYS A 34 -1.57 11.00 -13.32
C LYS A 34 -0.19 10.42 -13.65
N GLU A 35 0.87 11.08 -13.19
CA GLU A 35 2.26 10.66 -13.37
C GLU A 35 3.15 11.04 -12.18
N GLN A 36 4.10 10.17 -11.84
CA GLN A 36 5.19 10.48 -10.89
C GLN A 36 6.54 10.47 -11.60
N SER A 37 7.30 11.56 -11.49
CA SER A 37 8.65 11.66 -12.08
C SER A 37 9.77 11.12 -11.18
N ASP A 38 9.55 11.06 -9.86
CA ASP A 38 10.50 10.49 -8.90
C ASP A 38 9.76 9.80 -7.74
N GLY A 39 8.87 8.87 -8.11
CA GLY A 39 8.02 8.17 -7.16
C GLY A 39 8.80 7.30 -6.19
N LEU A 40 8.29 7.19 -4.96
CA LEU A 40 8.93 6.43 -3.87
C LEU A 40 8.38 5.00 -3.79
N GLY A 41 9.29 4.04 -3.71
CA GLY A 41 9.04 2.67 -3.28
C GLY A 41 9.67 2.41 -1.90
N SER A 42 9.47 1.20 -1.36
CA SER A 42 10.06 0.82 -0.08
C SER A 42 11.58 0.75 -0.15
N ARG A 43 12.29 1.10 0.94
CA ARG A 43 13.76 1.06 1.04
C ARG A 43 14.46 1.87 -0.05
N ASP A 44 13.98 3.09 -0.27
CA ASP A 44 14.52 4.05 -1.24
C ASP A 44 14.53 3.57 -2.70
N ASN A 45 13.83 2.47 -3.00
CA ASN A 45 13.56 2.08 -4.39
C ASN A 45 12.69 3.14 -5.06
N LYS A 46 12.78 3.24 -6.39
CA LYS A 46 11.91 4.11 -7.17
C LYS A 46 10.64 3.36 -7.59
N TRP A 47 9.52 4.08 -7.62
CA TRP A 47 8.26 3.61 -8.19
C TRP A 47 7.71 4.64 -9.18
N SER A 48 8.15 4.53 -10.42
CA SER A 48 7.61 5.25 -11.58
C SER A 48 6.97 4.23 -12.53
N GLY A 49 5.90 4.57 -13.24
CA GLY A 49 5.26 3.63 -14.19
C GLY A 49 4.81 4.30 -15.49
N GLY A 50 5.01 5.60 -15.61
CA GLY A 50 4.38 6.42 -16.64
C GLY A 50 2.88 6.60 -16.41
N ARG A 51 2.25 7.39 -17.29
CA ARG A 51 0.80 7.66 -17.29
C ARG A 51 -0.02 6.40 -17.50
N GLY A 52 -1.26 6.46 -16.99
CA GLY A 52 -2.24 5.37 -17.06
C GLY A 52 -2.22 4.45 -15.84
N ASN A 53 -1.44 4.79 -14.81
CA ASN A 53 -1.31 4.03 -13.58
C ASN A 53 -1.95 4.73 -12.39
N TYR A 54 -2.04 4.01 -11.28
CA TYR A 54 -2.55 4.55 -10.02
C TYR A 54 -1.39 5.01 -9.14
N PHE A 55 -1.30 6.31 -8.88
CA PHE A 55 -0.36 6.90 -7.94
C PHE A 55 -1.10 7.82 -6.98
N ALA A 56 -1.41 7.30 -5.79
CA ALA A 56 -2.10 8.08 -4.78
C ALA A 56 -1.44 7.93 -3.41
N SER A 57 -1.48 9.01 -2.63
CA SER A 57 -1.17 8.98 -1.20
C SER A 57 -2.32 9.53 -0.39
N ILE A 58 -2.56 8.95 0.79
CA ILE A 58 -3.59 9.39 1.74
C ILE A 58 -2.95 9.61 3.10
N ALA A 59 -3.19 10.77 3.69
CA ALA A 59 -2.88 11.06 5.08
C ALA A 59 -4.12 10.97 5.96
N VAL A 60 -4.00 10.19 7.04
CA VAL A 60 -5.05 9.98 8.04
C VAL A 60 -4.43 10.14 9.43
N ASP A 61 -5.12 10.87 10.31
CA ASP A 61 -4.73 10.94 11.72
C ASP A 61 -4.93 9.55 12.37
N ILE A 62 -3.92 9.09 13.12
CA ILE A 62 -3.90 7.76 13.73
C ILE A 62 -5.10 7.53 14.65
N SER A 63 -5.63 8.58 15.29
CA SER A 63 -6.82 8.48 16.16
C SER A 63 -8.10 8.07 15.42
N ARG A 64 -8.15 8.26 14.09
CA ARG A 64 -9.28 7.82 13.25
C ARG A 64 -9.17 6.35 12.84
N LEU A 65 -7.98 5.76 12.91
CA LEU A 65 -7.76 4.37 12.55
C LEU A 65 -8.30 3.43 13.66
N PRO A 66 -8.61 2.17 13.32
CA PRO A 66 -9.05 1.19 14.31
C PRO A 66 -8.05 1.06 15.47
N LYS A 67 -8.53 1.10 16.71
CA LYS A 67 -7.68 0.95 17.90
C LYS A 67 -6.95 -0.39 17.96
N ASP A 68 -7.48 -1.41 17.29
CA ASP A 68 -6.89 -2.76 17.22
C ASP A 68 -5.86 -2.92 16.10
N LEU A 69 -5.58 -1.88 15.29
CA LEU A 69 -4.57 -1.89 14.23
C LEU A 69 -3.15 -1.71 14.80
N PRO A 70 -2.26 -2.71 14.71
CA PRO A 70 -0.85 -2.51 14.98
C PRO A 70 -0.25 -1.59 13.91
N LEU A 71 0.33 -0.46 14.31
CA LEU A 71 0.89 0.51 13.36
C LEU A 71 2.02 -0.09 12.50
N SER A 72 2.74 -1.10 13.01
CA SER A 72 3.75 -1.86 12.27
C SER A 72 3.18 -2.69 11.11
N SER A 73 1.86 -2.85 11.04
CA SER A 73 1.14 -3.59 9.99
C SER A 73 0.18 -2.70 9.20
N ALA A 74 0.36 -1.39 9.28
CA ALA A 74 -0.49 -0.45 8.55
C ALA A 74 -0.40 -0.67 7.02
N SER A 75 0.77 -0.98 6.47
CA SER A 75 0.90 -1.26 5.04
C SER A 75 0.08 -2.49 4.61
N ILE A 76 0.01 -3.56 5.42
CA ILE A 76 -0.90 -4.70 5.18
C ILE A 76 -2.35 -4.21 5.19
N TYR A 77 -2.74 -3.43 6.21
CA TYR A 77 -4.09 -2.92 6.37
C TYR A 77 -4.58 -2.10 5.17
N PHE A 78 -3.82 -1.07 4.77
CA PHE A 78 -4.18 -0.24 3.62
C PHE A 78 -4.15 -1.00 2.30
N SER A 79 -3.18 -1.90 2.13
CA SER A 79 -3.08 -2.74 0.93
C SER A 79 -4.29 -3.66 0.80
N PHE A 80 -4.75 -4.25 1.90
CA PHE A 80 -5.88 -5.17 1.90
C PHE A 80 -7.18 -4.44 1.51
N ILE A 81 -7.41 -3.25 2.03
CA ILE A 81 -8.58 -2.42 1.63
C ILE A 81 -8.52 -2.11 0.13
N MET A 82 -7.34 -1.77 -0.41
CA MET A 82 -7.19 -1.53 -1.85
C MET A 82 -7.43 -2.80 -2.68
N LYS A 83 -6.92 -3.95 -2.23
CA LYS A 83 -7.16 -5.25 -2.86
C LYS A 83 -8.65 -5.59 -2.90
N GLN A 84 -9.38 -5.34 -1.82
CA GLN A 84 -10.84 -5.49 -1.80
C GLN A 84 -11.53 -4.52 -2.75
N THR A 85 -11.06 -3.27 -2.80
CA THR A 85 -11.56 -2.24 -3.74
C THR A 85 -11.43 -2.72 -5.18
N LEU A 86 -10.23 -3.14 -5.59
CA LEU A 86 -9.98 -3.69 -6.93
C LEU A 86 -10.87 -4.91 -7.23
N ARG A 87 -11.02 -5.82 -6.27
CA ARG A 87 -11.86 -7.02 -6.43
C ARG A 87 -13.31 -6.68 -6.75
N GLU A 88 -13.90 -5.72 -6.05
CA GLU A 88 -15.28 -5.27 -6.35
C GLU A 88 -15.39 -4.52 -7.68
N MET A 89 -14.29 -3.96 -8.18
CA MET A 89 -14.19 -3.40 -9.53
C MET A 89 -13.85 -4.46 -10.59
N GLY A 90 -13.90 -5.75 -10.25
CA GLY A 90 -13.67 -6.86 -11.17
C GLY A 90 -12.21 -7.22 -11.40
N VAL A 91 -11.27 -6.62 -10.66
CA VAL A 91 -9.83 -6.86 -10.81
C VAL A 91 -9.28 -7.68 -9.65
N ASN A 92 -8.78 -8.88 -9.96
CA ASN A 92 -8.26 -9.79 -8.97
C ASN A 92 -6.75 -9.59 -8.77
N VAL A 93 -6.38 -9.26 -7.52
CA VAL A 93 -5.00 -9.25 -7.04
C VAL A 93 -4.94 -9.95 -5.70
N TRP A 94 -3.75 -10.38 -5.31
CA TRP A 94 -3.45 -10.89 -3.97
C TRP A 94 -2.25 -10.15 -3.39
N LEU A 95 -2.08 -10.19 -2.07
CA LEU A 95 -0.99 -9.51 -1.39
C LEU A 95 0.14 -10.49 -1.05
N LYS A 96 1.31 -10.26 -1.65
CA LYS A 96 2.54 -10.86 -1.16
C LYS A 96 3.02 -10.07 0.04
N TRP A 97 3.26 -10.76 1.16
CA TRP A 97 3.71 -10.11 2.38
C TRP A 97 4.98 -9.26 2.12
N PRO A 98 5.05 -8.04 2.68
CA PRO A 98 4.01 -7.40 3.49
C PRO A 98 2.98 -6.55 2.73
N ASN A 99 3.33 -6.07 1.54
CA ASN A 99 2.71 -4.87 0.98
C ASN A 99 2.74 -4.83 -0.55
N ASP A 100 3.07 -5.94 -1.20
CA ASP A 100 3.17 -5.98 -2.65
C ASP A 100 1.88 -6.56 -3.25
N PHE A 101 1.29 -5.85 -4.21
CA PHE A 101 0.16 -6.36 -4.99
C PHE A 101 0.69 -7.27 -6.09
N TYR A 102 0.11 -8.45 -6.22
CA TYR A 102 0.45 -9.44 -7.22
C TYR A 102 -0.76 -9.84 -8.06
N SER A 103 -0.54 -10.03 -9.35
CA SER A 103 -1.44 -10.74 -10.25
C SER A 103 -0.72 -11.99 -10.74
N ASN A 104 -1.31 -13.16 -10.50
CA ASN A 104 -0.62 -14.44 -10.64
C ASN A 104 0.70 -14.47 -9.84
N ASN A 105 1.85 -14.57 -10.51
CA ASN A 105 3.18 -14.58 -9.87
C ASN A 105 3.95 -13.27 -10.05
N ASP A 106 3.33 -12.27 -10.67
CA ASP A 106 4.00 -11.03 -11.03
C ASP A 106 3.56 -9.89 -10.12
N LYS A 107 4.55 -9.12 -9.64
CA LYS A 107 4.29 -7.87 -8.93
C LYS A 107 3.67 -6.86 -9.89
N VAL A 108 2.61 -6.19 -9.44
CA VAL A 108 1.89 -5.15 -10.17
C VAL A 108 1.79 -3.84 -9.41
N GLY A 109 2.14 -3.84 -8.12
CA GLY A 109 2.03 -2.64 -7.29
C GLY A 109 2.64 -2.82 -5.91
N GLY A 110 2.62 -1.75 -5.12
CA GLY A 110 2.97 -1.81 -3.71
C GLY A 110 2.46 -0.62 -2.91
N THR A 111 2.55 -0.78 -1.59
CA THR A 111 2.14 0.25 -0.61
C THR A 111 3.32 0.65 0.28
N ILE A 112 3.52 1.94 0.53
CA ILE A 112 4.48 2.45 1.52
C ILE A 112 3.75 3.23 2.61
N THR A 113 4.31 3.27 3.82
CA THR A 113 3.74 4.02 4.93
C THR A 113 4.78 4.87 5.65
N ASN A 114 4.46 6.13 5.93
CA ASN A 114 5.30 6.99 6.75
C ASN A 114 4.47 7.60 7.88
N LYS A 115 4.98 7.50 9.11
CA LYS A 115 4.40 8.19 10.26
C LYS A 115 5.05 9.56 10.41
N ILE A 116 4.24 10.61 10.36
CA ILE A 116 4.64 12.00 10.61
C ILE A 116 3.82 12.51 11.81
N LYS A 117 4.47 12.70 12.97
CA LYS A 117 3.80 13.01 14.25
C LYS A 117 2.66 12.01 14.53
N ASN A 118 1.41 12.47 14.60
CA ASN A 118 0.21 11.65 14.81
C ASN A 118 -0.50 11.24 13.51
N THR A 119 0.12 11.49 12.35
CA THR A 119 -0.46 11.19 11.04
C THR A 119 0.25 10.02 10.39
N LEU A 120 -0.51 9.16 9.74
CA LEU A 120 0.01 8.13 8.89
C LEU A 120 -0.25 8.48 7.43
N VAL A 121 0.80 8.52 6.62
CA VAL A 121 0.76 8.77 5.18
C VAL A 121 0.96 7.44 4.47
N CYS A 122 -0.07 6.97 3.76
CA CYS A 122 -0.04 5.74 2.98
C CYS A 122 0.00 6.07 1.50
N GLY A 123 1.08 5.67 0.82
CA GLY A 123 1.24 5.79 -0.63
C GLY A 123 1.01 4.44 -1.30
N ILE A 124 0.18 4.42 -2.34
CA ILE A 124 -0.13 3.22 -3.11
C ILE A 124 0.18 3.50 -4.58
N GLY A 125 1.02 2.64 -5.15
CA GLY A 125 1.38 2.63 -6.56
C GLY A 125 0.95 1.31 -7.20
N ILE A 126 0.12 1.37 -8.25
CA ILE A 126 -0.32 0.17 -8.99
C ILE A 126 -0.22 0.42 -10.49
N ASN A 127 0.40 -0.52 -11.20
CA ASN A 127 0.47 -0.56 -12.64
C ASN A 127 -0.88 -1.05 -13.20
N LEU A 128 -1.73 -0.13 -13.68
CA LEU A 128 -3.05 -0.48 -14.22
C LEU A 128 -2.94 -0.92 -15.68
N ASN A 129 -2.40 -0.08 -16.56
CA ASN A 129 -2.33 -0.34 -18.00
C ASN A 129 -0.92 -0.17 -18.61
N ASN A 130 0.00 0.48 -17.91
CA ASN A 130 1.32 0.82 -18.43
C ASN A 130 2.42 0.41 -17.44
N SER A 131 3.60 0.04 -17.94
CA SER A 131 4.75 -0.27 -17.10
C SER A 131 6.05 0.21 -17.73
N GLN A 132 6.74 1.06 -16.98
CA GLN A 132 8.09 1.53 -17.28
C GLN A 132 9.10 1.16 -16.17
N ASN A 133 8.67 0.37 -15.18
CA ASN A 133 9.48 -0.06 -14.03
C ASN A 133 9.88 -1.53 -14.08
N GLY A 134 9.58 -2.23 -15.17
CA GLY A 134 9.89 -3.67 -15.31
C GLY A 134 8.97 -4.60 -14.51
N TYR A 135 7.92 -4.08 -13.87
CA TYR A 135 6.86 -4.90 -13.26
C TYR A 135 5.68 -5.09 -14.21
N ARG A 136 4.78 -6.03 -13.92
CA ARG A 136 3.62 -6.29 -14.79
C ARG A 136 2.52 -5.25 -14.57
N THR A 137 1.58 -5.18 -15.50
CA THR A 137 0.36 -4.36 -15.40
C THR A 137 -0.85 -5.24 -15.15
N LEU A 138 -1.94 -4.65 -14.64
CA LEU A 138 -3.23 -5.32 -14.49
C LEU A 138 -4.00 -5.45 -15.80
N GLN A 139 -3.56 -4.77 -16.87
CA GLN A 139 -4.28 -4.66 -18.14
C GLN A 139 -5.74 -4.21 -17.93
N SER A 140 -5.91 -3.19 -17.10
CA SER A 140 -7.20 -2.70 -16.64
C SER A 140 -7.39 -1.24 -17.00
N ASP A 141 -8.56 -0.91 -17.56
CA ASP A 141 -8.96 0.45 -17.97
C ASP A 141 -9.66 1.24 -16.85
N ILE A 142 -9.53 0.76 -15.60
CA ILE A 142 -10.05 1.47 -14.43
C ILE A 142 -9.47 2.89 -14.37
N SER A 143 -10.35 3.89 -14.30
CA SER A 143 -9.95 5.27 -14.01
C SER A 143 -9.34 5.36 -12.60
N SER A 144 -8.14 5.92 -12.50
CA SER A 144 -7.45 6.12 -11.23
C SER A 144 -8.24 7.02 -10.26
N GLU A 145 -9.02 7.97 -10.80
CA GLU A 145 -9.91 8.83 -10.00
C GLU A 145 -11.09 8.05 -9.41
N ILE A 146 -11.70 7.16 -10.21
CA ILE A 146 -12.78 6.29 -9.73
C ILE A 146 -12.22 5.32 -8.68
N LEU A 147 -11.07 4.69 -8.95
CA LEU A 147 -10.41 3.80 -7.99
C LEU A 147 -10.12 4.49 -6.66
N LEU A 148 -9.63 5.73 -6.70
CA LEU A 148 -9.39 6.50 -5.47
C LEU A 148 -10.68 6.78 -4.71
N LYS A 149 -11.76 7.15 -5.39
CA LYS A 149 -13.06 7.42 -4.75
C LYS A 149 -13.62 6.18 -4.06
N GLU A 150 -13.60 5.03 -4.73
CA GLU A 150 -14.04 3.74 -4.16
C GLU A 150 -13.15 3.31 -2.99
N TYR A 151 -11.84 3.49 -3.13
CA TYR A 151 -10.89 3.19 -2.07
C TYR A 151 -11.13 4.06 -0.83
N ILE A 152 -11.33 5.37 -1.00
CA ILE A 152 -11.65 6.30 0.09
C ILE A 152 -12.98 5.95 0.74
N TYR A 153 -14.00 5.59 -0.04
CA TYR A 153 -15.30 5.18 0.47
C TYR A 153 -15.15 4.01 1.46
N ARG A 154 -14.35 3.00 1.10
CA ARG A 154 -14.08 1.83 1.95
C ARG A 154 -13.20 2.14 3.14
N LEU A 155 -12.13 2.92 2.93
CA LEU A 155 -11.21 3.29 4.00
C LEU A 155 -11.92 4.07 5.11
N LYS A 156 -12.89 4.94 4.76
CA LYS A 156 -13.69 5.71 5.71
C LYS A 156 -14.61 4.87 6.59
N GLN A 157 -14.82 3.60 6.26
CA GLN A 157 -15.53 2.68 7.15
C GLN A 157 -14.64 2.13 8.27
N TYR A 158 -13.33 2.39 8.21
CA TYR A 158 -12.32 1.98 9.20
C TYR A 158 -12.53 0.53 9.68
N PRO A 159 -12.49 -0.47 8.75
CA PRO A 159 -12.69 -1.87 9.12
C PRO A 159 -11.73 -2.29 10.22
N LYS A 160 -12.18 -3.12 11.17
CA LYS A 160 -11.32 -3.51 12.30
C LYS A 160 -10.12 -4.33 11.80
N TRP A 161 -8.96 -4.17 12.43
CA TRP A 161 -7.78 -4.97 12.08
C TRP A 161 -8.08 -6.46 12.17
N LYS A 162 -8.79 -6.91 13.21
CA LYS A 162 -9.18 -8.32 13.35
C LYS A 162 -9.93 -8.86 12.13
N GLN A 163 -10.77 -8.04 11.49
CA GLN A 163 -11.52 -8.45 10.29
C GLN A 163 -10.58 -8.55 9.08
N VAL A 164 -9.81 -7.48 8.83
CA VAL A 164 -8.81 -7.43 7.75
C VAL A 164 -7.80 -8.58 7.86
N PHE A 165 -7.28 -8.81 9.06
CA PHE A 165 -6.25 -9.80 9.33
C PHE A 165 -6.77 -11.23 9.20
N SER A 166 -8.03 -11.50 9.55
CA SER A 166 -8.62 -12.84 9.41
C SER A 166 -8.56 -13.33 7.96
N ASP A 167 -8.93 -12.46 7.03
CA ASP A 167 -8.91 -12.77 5.59
C ASP A 167 -7.48 -12.77 5.04
N TYR A 168 -6.66 -11.79 5.42
CA TYR A 168 -5.26 -11.72 5.00
C TYR A 168 -4.46 -12.96 5.43
N ARG A 169 -4.75 -13.53 6.61
CA ARG A 169 -4.10 -14.73 7.11
C ARG A 169 -4.30 -15.94 6.18
N VAL A 170 -5.45 -16.07 5.55
CA VAL A 170 -5.70 -17.14 4.57
C VAL A 170 -4.90 -16.88 3.29
N GLU A 171 -4.87 -15.62 2.83
CA GLU A 171 -4.14 -15.22 1.61
C GLU A 171 -2.61 -15.33 1.77
N PHE A 172 -2.08 -15.19 2.99
CA PHE A 172 -0.65 -15.29 3.28
C PHE A 172 -0.03 -16.62 2.84
N GLU A 173 -0.81 -17.71 2.75
CA GLU A 173 -0.34 -18.99 2.24
C GLU A 173 0.26 -18.89 0.83
N LEU A 174 -0.25 -17.98 -0.01
CA LEU A 174 0.31 -17.69 -1.34
C LEU A 174 1.72 -17.07 -1.27
N SER A 175 2.04 -16.40 -0.16
CA SER A 175 3.36 -15.80 0.06
C SER A 175 4.44 -16.85 0.36
N ARG A 176 4.09 -18.06 0.81
CA ARG A 176 5.07 -19.09 1.25
C ARG A 176 6.05 -19.53 0.18
N LYS A 177 5.66 -19.47 -1.10
CA LYS A 177 6.54 -19.81 -2.23
C LYS A 177 7.56 -18.72 -2.58
N PHE A 178 7.48 -17.55 -1.92
CA PHE A 178 8.34 -16.41 -2.19
C PHE A 178 9.41 -16.22 -1.11
N SER A 179 10.25 -15.22 -1.33
CA SER A 179 11.22 -14.73 -0.36
C SER A 179 11.04 -13.23 -0.17
N VAL A 180 11.53 -12.74 0.96
CA VAL A 180 11.59 -11.32 1.27
C VAL A 180 12.99 -10.93 1.69
N HIS A 181 13.34 -9.67 1.46
CA HIS A 181 14.60 -9.14 1.98
C HIS A 181 14.37 -8.69 3.43
N ILE A 182 15.23 -9.09 4.36
CA ILE A 182 15.23 -8.70 5.78
C ILE A 182 16.68 -8.40 6.14
N GLU A 183 16.97 -7.18 6.59
CA GLU A 183 18.34 -6.75 6.96
C GLU A 183 19.39 -7.13 5.90
N ASN A 184 19.08 -6.81 4.63
CA ASN A 184 19.88 -7.14 3.44
C ASN A 184 19.99 -8.63 3.06
N ASN A 185 19.42 -9.54 3.84
CA ASN A 185 19.40 -10.97 3.53
C ASN A 185 18.09 -11.39 2.87
N LYS A 186 18.17 -12.26 1.86
CA LYS A 186 16.98 -12.88 1.27
C LYS A 186 16.56 -14.06 2.14
N LYS A 187 15.38 -13.98 2.74
CA LYS A 187 14.78 -15.01 3.61
C LYS A 187 13.57 -15.65 2.93
N SER A 188 13.54 -16.97 2.89
CA SER A 188 12.40 -17.73 2.37
C SER A 188 11.19 -17.60 3.30
N LEU A 189 9.99 -17.50 2.72
CA LEU A 189 8.74 -17.47 3.48
C LEU A 189 8.12 -18.87 3.69
N SER A 190 8.73 -19.93 3.16
CA SER A 190 8.18 -21.29 3.20
C SER A 190 7.80 -21.75 4.62
N GLN A 191 8.67 -21.49 5.59
CA GLN A 191 8.50 -21.84 7.01
C GLN A 191 8.09 -20.65 7.89
N ALA A 192 7.76 -19.50 7.30
CA ALA A 192 7.40 -18.31 8.07
C ALA A 192 6.05 -18.52 8.78
N VAL A 193 5.94 -18.06 10.03
CA VAL A 193 4.67 -18.07 10.78
C VAL A 193 4.13 -16.64 10.84
N LEU A 194 2.92 -16.42 10.31
CA LEU A 194 2.25 -15.13 10.40
C LEU A 194 1.64 -14.94 11.79
N CYS A 195 2.11 -13.92 12.51
CA CYS A 195 1.62 -13.55 13.83
C CYS A 195 0.36 -12.66 13.73
N SER A 196 -0.44 -12.62 14.80
CA SER A 196 -1.71 -11.87 14.87
C SER A 196 -1.58 -10.35 14.70
N ASP A 197 -0.38 -9.82 14.92
CA ASP A 197 -0.05 -8.42 14.70
C ASP A 197 0.43 -8.14 13.27
N GLY A 198 0.44 -9.13 12.37
CA GLY A 198 0.87 -9.02 10.97
C GLY A 198 2.38 -9.20 10.74
N SER A 199 3.17 -9.36 11.81
CA SER A 199 4.60 -9.71 11.72
C SER A 199 4.80 -11.18 11.34
N LEU A 200 6.02 -11.53 10.94
CA LEU A 200 6.42 -12.91 10.67
C LEU A 200 7.42 -13.40 11.71
N LEU A 201 7.28 -14.65 12.16
CA LEU A 201 8.35 -15.38 12.80
C LEU A 201 9.12 -16.17 11.73
N ILE A 202 10.40 -15.85 11.56
CA ILE A 202 11.31 -16.50 10.59
C ILE A 202 12.59 -16.83 11.35
N ASP A 203 13.05 -18.09 11.31
CA ASP A 203 14.25 -18.53 12.02
C ASP A 203 14.25 -18.19 13.53
N LYS A 204 13.07 -18.20 14.17
CA LYS A 204 12.81 -17.78 15.57
C LYS A 204 12.93 -16.27 15.84
N GLU A 205 13.14 -15.46 14.81
CA GLU A 205 13.17 -14.00 14.90
C GLU A 205 11.86 -13.39 14.41
N LYS A 206 11.38 -12.36 15.12
CA LYS A 206 10.13 -11.68 14.78
C LYS A 206 10.41 -10.47 13.90
N VAL A 207 9.81 -10.45 12.72
CA VAL A 207 10.06 -9.50 11.64
C VAL A 207 8.81 -8.69 11.35
N TYR A 208 8.90 -7.37 11.51
CA TYR A 208 7.78 -6.46 11.31
C TYR A 208 7.69 -5.91 9.88
N SER A 209 6.48 -5.56 9.48
CA SER A 209 6.15 -4.96 8.18
C SER A 209 6.47 -3.45 8.13
N LEU A 210 7.68 -3.06 8.56
CA LEU A 210 8.13 -1.67 8.49
C LEU A 210 8.43 -1.32 7.01
N ARG A 211 7.54 -0.54 6.40
CA ARG A 211 7.56 -0.17 4.98
C ARG A 211 7.08 1.25 4.77
#